data_AF-A0A9W6WFD6-F1
#
_entry.id   AF-A0A9W6WFD6-F1
#
_cell.length_a   1.000
_cell.length_b   1.000
_cell.length_c   1.000
_cell.angle_alpha   90.00
_cell.angle_beta   90.00
_cell.angle_gamma   90.00
#
_symmetry.space_group_name_H-M   'P 1'
#
loop_
_entity.id
_entity.type
_entity.pdbx_description
1 polymer ?
#
loop_
_entity_poly.entity_id
_entity_poly.type
_entity_poly.pdbx_seq_one_letter_code
_entity_poly.pdbx_strand_id
1 'polypeptide(L)'
;MFPLYDPKKHSENLTEIPIPEKTAYSRFLTIAESQPFGPVDAAKEFDLEPAAVTLQKLSESGEHAAHTTLKHNNNNNKDNSFIAPMYEGQKVAFKFTDVKVGKIGFRYGKSFRDNRRDRKIGYNAAGKMVLSLE
;
A
#
# COMPACT_ATOMS: atom_id res chain seq x y z
N MET A 1 25.45 -13.52 -21.04
CA MET A 1 24.25 -13.89 -21.83
C MET A 1 23.20 -14.37 -20.84
N PHE A 2 21.96 -13.87 -20.93
CA PHE A 2 20.86 -14.26 -20.03
C PHE A 2 20.14 -15.52 -20.55
N PRO A 3 19.56 -16.35 -19.66
CA PRO A 3 18.78 -17.52 -20.09
C PRO A 3 17.47 -17.10 -20.77
N LEU A 4 17.00 -17.93 -21.71
CA LEU A 4 15.70 -17.75 -22.35
C LEU A 4 14.60 -18.37 -21.47
N TYR A 5 13.51 -17.63 -21.28
CA TYR A 5 12.32 -18.12 -20.57
C TYR A 5 11.58 -19.17 -21.43
N ASP A 6 11.35 -20.35 -20.85
CA ASP A 6 10.52 -21.41 -21.44
C ASP A 6 9.36 -21.69 -20.48
N PRO A 7 8.10 -21.32 -20.80
CA PRO A 7 6.98 -21.44 -19.89
C PRO A 7 6.64 -22.88 -19.50
N LYS A 8 7.08 -23.89 -20.28
CA LYS A 8 6.85 -25.30 -19.95
C LYS A 8 7.85 -25.85 -18.93
N LYS A 9 9.01 -25.20 -18.80
CA LYS A 9 10.13 -25.67 -17.95
C LYS A 9 10.48 -24.72 -16.82
N HIS A 10 10.19 -23.43 -16.97
CA HIS A 10 10.63 -22.35 -16.08
C HIS A 10 9.49 -21.41 -15.71
N SER A 11 8.24 -21.90 -15.63
CA SER A 11 7.10 -21.07 -15.22
C SER A 11 7.32 -20.50 -13.82
N GLU A 12 7.03 -19.20 -13.66
CA GLU A 12 7.05 -18.53 -12.37
C GLU A 12 5.89 -18.99 -11.46
N ASN A 13 6.07 -18.87 -10.16
CA ASN A 13 5.05 -19.25 -9.18
C ASN A 13 4.06 -18.10 -8.95
N LEU A 14 2.83 -18.28 -9.41
CA LEU A 14 1.76 -17.27 -9.31
C LEU A 14 1.03 -17.26 -7.97
N THR A 15 1.44 -18.12 -7.03
CA THR A 15 0.78 -18.27 -5.71
C THR A 15 1.60 -17.69 -4.56
N GLU A 16 2.68 -16.99 -4.87
CA GLU A 16 3.54 -16.38 -3.86
C GLU A 16 2.85 -15.17 -3.22
N ILE A 17 2.66 -15.24 -1.91
CA ILE A 17 2.15 -14.14 -1.09
C ILE A 17 3.27 -13.61 -0.19
N PRO A 18 3.32 -12.29 0.07
CA PRO A 18 4.28 -11.72 1.01
C PRO A 18 3.98 -12.22 2.43
N ILE A 19 5.03 -12.57 3.17
CA ILE A 19 4.91 -13.10 4.53
C ILE A 19 4.75 -11.94 5.52
N PRO A 20 3.61 -11.82 6.23
CA PRO A 20 3.45 -10.79 7.26
C PRO A 20 4.27 -11.13 8.52
N GLU A 21 4.71 -10.10 9.24
CA GLU A 21 5.51 -10.26 10.47
C GLU A 21 4.84 -11.17 11.51
N LYS A 22 3.51 -11.11 11.61
CA LYS A 22 2.74 -11.91 12.58
C LYS A 22 2.88 -13.42 12.34
N THR A 23 2.98 -13.87 11.09
CA THR A 23 3.12 -15.31 10.76
C THR A 23 4.56 -15.82 10.80
N ALA A 24 5.54 -14.92 10.94
CA ALA A 24 6.94 -15.30 11.03
C ALA A 24 7.28 -16.05 12.33
N TYR A 25 6.49 -15.83 13.38
CA TYR A 25 6.65 -16.49 14.67
C TYR A 25 5.78 -17.74 14.77
N SER A 26 6.36 -18.85 15.25
CA SER A 26 5.62 -20.08 15.50
C SER A 26 4.74 -19.95 16.75
N ARG A 27 3.52 -20.48 16.66
CA ARG A 27 2.58 -20.59 17.78
C ARG A 27 2.11 -22.03 17.89
N PHE A 28 1.93 -22.51 19.11
CA PHE A 28 1.39 -23.83 19.42
C PHE A 28 0.12 -23.65 20.24
N LEU A 29 -0.96 -24.31 19.83
CA LEU A 29 -2.26 -24.26 20.49
C LEU A 29 -2.60 -25.64 21.03
N THR A 30 -3.13 -25.69 22.24
CA THR A 30 -3.73 -26.90 22.81
C THR A 30 -5.22 -26.90 22.47
N ILE A 31 -5.60 -27.71 21.48
CA ILE A 31 -6.98 -27.92 21.07
C ILE A 31 -7.47 -29.28 21.57
N ALA A 32 -8.79 -29.46 21.66
CA ALA A 32 -9.36 -30.76 21.96
C ALA A 32 -9.03 -31.74 20.82
N GLU A 33 -8.76 -33.01 21.15
CA GLU A 33 -8.34 -34.03 20.18
C GLU A 33 -9.34 -34.21 19.02
N SER A 34 -10.62 -33.98 19.28
CA SER A 34 -11.69 -34.08 18.29
C SER A 34 -11.94 -32.79 17.49
N GLN A 35 -11.27 -31.68 17.82
CA GLN A 35 -11.51 -30.39 17.17
C GLN A 35 -10.66 -30.26 15.89
N PRO A 36 -11.28 -30.06 14.71
CA PRO A 36 -10.52 -29.81 13.49
C PRO A 36 -9.89 -28.41 13.54
N PHE A 37 -8.67 -28.29 13.01
CA PHE A 37 -7.96 -27.02 12.90
C PHE A 37 -7.54 -26.77 11.45
N GLY A 38 -8.18 -25.78 10.82
CA GLY A 38 -7.94 -25.44 9.42
C GLY A 38 -7.16 -24.14 9.21
N PRO A 39 -6.80 -23.81 7.96
CA PRO A 39 -6.12 -22.56 7.62
C PRO A 39 -6.91 -21.30 7.99
N VAL A 40 -8.25 -21.37 7.97
CA VAL A 40 -9.14 -20.25 8.36
C VAL A 40 -9.07 -20.01 9.86
N ASP A 41 -8.97 -21.08 10.67
CA ASP A 41 -8.89 -20.96 12.13
C ASP A 41 -7.49 -20.50 12.56
N ALA A 42 -6.44 -20.95 11.85
CA ALA A 42 -5.09 -20.40 12.00
C ALA A 42 -5.05 -18.90 11.69
N ALA A 43 -5.68 -18.44 10.60
CA ALA A 43 -5.71 -17.03 10.26
C ALA A 43 -6.39 -16.17 11.34
N LYS A 44 -7.48 -16.68 11.93
CA LYS A 44 -8.16 -16.02 13.08
C LYS A 44 -7.23 -15.89 14.28
N GLU A 45 -6.46 -16.93 14.61
CA GLU A 45 -5.51 -16.88 15.74
C GLU A 45 -4.42 -15.82 15.53
N PHE A 46 -3.98 -15.61 14.29
CA PHE A 46 -3.00 -14.58 13.96
C PHE A 46 -3.61 -13.17 13.78
N ASP A 47 -4.93 -13.02 13.93
CA ASP A 47 -5.68 -11.80 13.58
C ASP A 47 -5.34 -11.33 12.15
N LEU A 48 -5.43 -12.25 11.20
CA LEU A 48 -5.13 -12.04 9.78
C LEU A 48 -6.24 -12.59 8.89
N GLU A 49 -6.25 -12.11 7.65
CA GLU A 49 -7.07 -12.69 6.60
C GLU A 49 -6.46 -14.02 6.12
N PRO A 50 -7.27 -15.00 5.70
CA PRO A 50 -6.76 -16.24 5.13
C PRO A 50 -5.91 -16.03 3.87
N ALA A 51 -4.91 -16.89 3.66
CA ALA A 51 -3.99 -16.81 2.53
C ALA A 51 -4.66 -16.80 1.15
N ALA A 52 -5.77 -17.52 0.99
CA ALA A 52 -6.53 -17.52 -0.26
C ALA A 52 -7.14 -16.13 -0.58
N VAL A 53 -7.61 -15.43 0.45
CA VAL A 53 -8.21 -14.09 0.31
C VAL A 53 -7.13 -13.06 0.00
N THR A 54 -5.96 -13.17 0.62
CA THR A 54 -4.85 -12.25 0.35
C THR A 54 -4.28 -12.44 -1.05
N LEU A 55 -4.13 -13.69 -1.52
CA LEU A 55 -3.76 -14.00 -2.91
C LEU A 55 -4.77 -13.39 -3.89
N GLN A 56 -6.07 -13.61 -3.64
CA GLN A 56 -7.11 -13.06 -4.50
C GLN A 56 -7.00 -11.52 -4.60
N LYS A 57 -6.83 -10.82 -3.47
CA LYS A 57 -6.62 -9.37 -3.47
C LYS A 57 -5.36 -8.94 -4.25
N LEU A 58 -4.27 -9.70 -4.19
CA LEU A 58 -3.06 -9.42 -4.96
C LEU A 58 -3.29 -9.62 -6.47
N SER A 59 -4.02 -10.67 -6.84
CA SER A 59 -4.38 -10.93 -8.24
C SER A 59 -5.31 -9.86 -8.83
N GLU A 60 -6.22 -9.32 -8.02
CA GLU A 60 -7.18 -8.28 -8.41
C GLU A 60 -6.63 -6.84 -8.33
N SER A 61 -5.47 -6.63 -7.71
CA SER A 61 -4.88 -5.29 -7.52
C SER A 61 -3.67 -5.01 -8.41
N GLY A 62 -3.19 -6.02 -9.16
CA GLY A 62 -2.08 -5.86 -10.10
C GLY A 62 -2.40 -4.96 -11.29
N GLU A 63 -1.36 -4.56 -12.03
CA GLU A 63 -1.45 -3.67 -13.21
C GLU A 63 -2.45 -4.17 -14.27
N HIS A 64 -2.73 -5.47 -14.31
CA HIS A 64 -3.69 -6.11 -15.21
C HIS A 64 -5.17 -5.97 -14.79
N ALA A 65 -5.45 -5.54 -13.55
CA ALA A 65 -6.80 -5.39 -12.99
C ALA A 65 -7.19 -3.91 -12.74
N ALA A 66 -6.35 -2.96 -13.20
CA ALA A 66 -6.50 -1.52 -13.03
C ALA A 66 -7.85 -0.94 -13.48
N HIS A 67 -8.64 -1.66 -14.28
CA HIS A 67 -9.95 -1.20 -14.74
C HIS A 67 -11.09 -1.41 -13.71
N THR A 68 -10.90 -2.30 -12.73
CA THR A 68 -11.94 -2.63 -11.73
C THR A 68 -11.77 -1.82 -10.44
N THR A 69 -10.53 -1.54 -10.03
CA THR A 69 -10.22 -0.78 -8.80
C THR A 69 -10.48 0.73 -8.92
N LEU A 70 -10.46 1.28 -10.14
CA LEU A 70 -10.90 2.67 -10.39
C LEU A 70 -12.37 2.92 -10.02
N LYS A 71 -13.22 1.88 -10.03
CA LYS A 71 -14.63 2.02 -9.62
C LYS A 71 -14.84 1.89 -8.11
N HIS A 72 -14.05 1.07 -7.41
CA HIS A 72 -14.23 0.86 -5.97
C HIS A 72 -13.56 1.93 -5.10
N ASN A 73 -12.43 2.52 -5.53
CA ASN A 73 -11.80 3.60 -4.78
C ASN A 73 -12.52 4.96 -4.91
N ASN A 74 -13.37 5.14 -5.93
CA ASN A 74 -14.15 6.37 -6.12
C ASN A 74 -15.33 6.53 -5.15
N ASN A 75 -15.72 5.47 -4.41
CA ASN A 75 -16.93 5.50 -3.58
C ASN A 75 -16.66 5.71 -2.08
N ASN A 76 -15.45 5.47 -1.57
CA ASN A 76 -15.19 5.53 -0.11
C ASN A 76 -14.45 6.78 0.38
N ASN A 77 -13.95 7.64 -0.52
CA ASN A 77 -13.49 8.99 -0.19
C ASN A 77 -13.73 9.88 -1.42
N LYS A 78 -14.93 10.45 -1.55
CA LYS A 78 -15.05 11.70 -2.29
C LYS A 78 -14.39 12.76 -1.41
N ASP A 79 -13.07 12.87 -1.49
CA ASP A 79 -12.36 14.03 -0.97
C ASP A 79 -12.94 15.23 -1.70
N ASN A 80 -13.75 16.02 -1.00
CA ASN A 80 -14.39 17.22 -1.53
C ASN A 80 -13.27 18.19 -1.93
N SER A 81 -12.87 18.11 -3.18
CA SER A 81 -11.79 18.91 -3.73
C SER A 81 -12.31 19.68 -4.92
N PHE A 82 -11.94 20.96 -4.97
CA PHE A 82 -12.35 21.85 -6.05
C PHE A 82 -11.15 22.66 -6.53
N ILE A 83 -11.24 23.10 -7.79
CA ILE A 83 -10.25 23.96 -8.42
C ILE A 83 -10.86 25.37 -8.45
N ALA A 84 -10.11 26.36 -7.95
CA ALA A 84 -10.56 27.75 -7.99
C ALA A 84 -10.60 28.30 -9.43
N PRO A 85 -11.46 29.30 -9.72
CA PRO A 85 -11.54 29.89 -11.05
C PRO A 85 -10.18 30.49 -11.46
N MET A 86 -9.78 30.19 -12.70
CA MET A 86 -8.53 30.67 -13.29
C MET A 86 -8.83 31.81 -14.26
N TYR A 87 -8.25 32.97 -14.02
CA TYR A 87 -8.40 34.16 -14.87
C TYR A 87 -7.34 34.19 -15.97
N GLU A 88 -7.62 34.93 -17.04
CA GLU A 88 -6.70 35.10 -18.17
C GLU A 88 -5.35 35.68 -17.71
N GLY A 89 -4.24 35.08 -18.17
CA GLY A 89 -2.88 35.45 -17.78
C GLY A 89 -2.32 34.72 -16.55
N GLN A 90 -3.13 33.95 -15.82
CA GLN A 90 -2.63 33.10 -14.73
C GLN A 90 -1.89 31.87 -15.26
N LYS A 91 -0.83 31.44 -14.56
CA LYS A 91 0.04 30.32 -14.98
C LYS A 91 -0.24 29.01 -14.24
N VAL A 92 -0.93 29.08 -13.11
CA VAL A 92 -1.13 27.94 -12.21
C VAL A 92 -2.56 27.95 -11.67
N ALA A 93 -3.14 26.75 -11.55
CA ALA A 93 -4.45 26.55 -10.95
C ALA A 93 -4.29 26.15 -9.47
N PHE A 94 -5.16 26.67 -8.61
CA PHE A 94 -5.18 26.32 -7.19
C PHE A 94 -6.20 25.21 -6.95
N LYS A 95 -5.73 24.09 -6.41
CA LYS A 95 -6.57 22.98 -5.96
C LYS A 95 -6.72 23.03 -4.45
N PHE A 96 -7.95 23.06 -3.97
CA PHE A 96 -8.29 22.98 -2.56
C PHE A 96 -8.89 21.61 -2.27
N THR A 97 -8.40 20.95 -1.23
CA THR A 97 -8.87 19.64 -0.78
C THR A 97 -9.40 19.80 0.64
N ASP A 98 -10.66 19.47 0.87
CA ASP A 98 -11.24 19.45 2.22
C ASP A 98 -10.61 18.32 3.05
N VAL A 99 -10.14 18.66 4.25
CA VAL A 99 -9.48 17.71 5.15
C VAL A 99 -9.79 18.10 6.60
N LYS A 100 -9.89 17.11 7.49
CA LYS A 100 -10.21 17.31 8.91
C LYS A 100 -9.08 18.01 9.69
N VAL A 101 -9.45 18.97 10.53
CA VAL A 101 -8.55 19.68 11.46
C VAL A 101 -7.84 18.68 12.40
N GLY A 102 -6.55 18.89 12.65
CA GLY A 102 -5.72 18.05 13.52
C GLY A 102 -4.96 16.92 12.81
N LYS A 103 -5.26 16.65 11.52
CA LYS A 103 -4.52 15.70 10.68
C LYS A 103 -3.63 16.35 9.61
N ILE A 104 -3.66 17.69 9.51
CA ILE A 104 -3.02 18.49 8.45
C ILE A 104 -1.98 19.43 9.06
N GLY A 105 -1.02 19.85 8.24
CA GLY A 105 0.00 20.83 8.59
C GLY A 105 1.27 20.17 9.12
N PHE A 106 2.36 20.92 9.09
CA PHE A 106 3.61 20.48 9.71
C PHE A 106 3.46 20.51 11.22
N ARG A 107 3.77 19.39 11.87
CA ARG A 107 3.68 19.28 13.34
C ARG A 107 4.68 20.23 13.99
N TYR A 108 4.21 21.03 14.95
CA TYR A 108 5.07 21.85 15.79
C TYR A 108 6.02 20.97 16.63
N GLY A 109 7.24 21.46 16.86
CA GLY A 109 8.25 20.75 17.67
C GLY A 109 8.93 19.57 16.99
N LYS A 110 8.64 19.30 15.70
CA LYS A 110 9.38 18.29 14.92
C LYS A 110 10.81 18.80 14.65
N SER A 111 11.82 18.06 15.10
CA SER A 111 13.22 18.39 14.83
C SER A 111 13.55 18.20 13.36
N PHE A 112 14.25 19.16 12.75
CA PHE A 112 14.87 18.97 11.44
C PHE A 112 15.92 17.85 11.52
N ARG A 113 15.81 16.85 10.64
CA ARG A 113 16.69 15.66 10.62
C ARG A 113 17.79 15.76 9.58
N ASP A 114 17.98 16.92 8.96
CA ASP A 114 18.86 17.12 7.81
C ASP A 114 20.34 16.83 8.13
N ASN A 115 20.72 16.98 9.40
CA ASN A 115 22.05 16.67 9.92
C ASN A 115 22.26 15.18 10.25
N ARG A 116 21.21 14.35 10.24
CA ARG A 116 21.33 12.92 10.56
C ARG A 116 21.61 12.09 9.31
N ARG A 117 22.26 10.94 9.50
CA ARG A 117 22.56 9.99 8.41
C ARG A 117 21.29 9.37 7.81
N ASP A 118 20.26 9.17 8.62
CA ASP A 118 18.95 8.63 8.25
C ASP A 118 17.98 9.71 7.74
N ARG A 119 18.49 10.75 7.07
CA ARG A 119 17.67 11.81 6.48
C ARG A 119 16.80 11.27 5.34
N LYS A 120 15.56 11.77 5.26
CA LYS A 120 14.62 11.39 4.20
C LYS A 120 14.99 12.10 2.91
N ILE A 121 15.20 11.32 1.86
CA ILE A 121 15.46 11.80 0.50
C ILE A 121 14.28 11.36 -0.36
N GLY A 122 13.66 12.31 -1.05
CA GLY A 122 12.60 12.06 -2.02
C GLY A 122 13.02 12.51 -3.42
N TYR A 123 12.14 12.29 -4.38
CA TYR A 123 12.29 12.74 -5.76
C TYR A 123 11.05 13.52 -6.16
N ASN A 124 11.25 14.62 -6.88
CA ASN A 124 10.13 15.38 -7.44
C ASN A 124 9.60 14.72 -8.73
N ALA A 125 8.49 15.24 -9.26
CA ALA A 125 7.90 14.75 -10.50
C ALA A 125 8.83 14.84 -11.73
N ALA A 126 9.86 15.69 -11.68
CA ALA A 126 10.88 15.82 -12.72
C ALA A 126 12.09 14.90 -12.48
N GLY A 127 12.04 14.00 -11.51
CA GLY A 127 13.11 13.07 -11.16
C GLY A 127 14.31 13.70 -10.44
N LYS A 128 14.23 14.96 -10.02
CA LYS A 128 15.29 15.61 -9.23
C LYS A 128 15.20 15.18 -7.77
N MET A 129 16.35 14.90 -7.18
CA MET A 129 16.49 14.61 -5.75
C MET A 129 16.12 15.85 -4.92
N VAL A 130 15.24 15.68 -3.93
CA VAL A 130 14.79 16.74 -3.01
C VAL A 130 14.81 16.20 -1.58
N LEU A 131 15.17 17.05 -0.62
CA LEU A 131 15.04 16.71 0.80
C LEU A 131 13.55 16.69 1.16
N SER A 132 13.05 15.54 1.61
CA SER A 132 11.64 15.41 1.98
C SER A 132 11.40 15.96 3.39
N LEU A 133 10.43 16.85 3.52
CA LEU A 133 10.03 17.47 4.80
C LEU A 133 9.01 16.62 5.59
N GLU A 134 8.58 15.48 5.04
CA GLU A 134 7.56 14.58 5.62
C GLU A 134 7.92 14.01 6.98
#